data_AF-A0A352ND86-F1
#
_entry.id   AF-A0A352ND86-F1
#
_cell.length_a   1.000
_cell.length_b   1.000
_cell.length_c   1.000
_cell.angle_alpha   90.00
_cell.angle_beta   90.00
_cell.angle_gamma   90.00
#
_symmetry.space_group_name_H-M   'P 1'
#
loop_
_entity.id
_entity.type
_entity.pdbx_description
1 polymer ?
#
loop_
_entity_poly.entity_id
_entity_poly.type
_entity_poly.pdbx_seq_one_letter_code
_entity_poly.pdbx_strand_id
1 'polypeptide(L)'
;VILFGGEIYKKKHAQNLRAIVLCVNGVSSSLIMRKRLENMFPNMTFLLSTASSDLDNIPAHSYDIIFSTVPVMTDKKLYVMSAFPDIEEETILYNQISQDFNLPGFYKPSAQAILRAIEPYVDIKSNATKKQLTRIIDRKLNNKKTESEALGVMLSDLLT
;
A
#
# COMPACT_ATOMS: atom_id res chain seq x y z
N VAL A 1 27.09 -8.39 -15.42
CA VAL A 1 25.79 -9.10 -15.32
C VAL A 1 25.25 -9.04 -13.88
N ILE A 2 25.16 -7.84 -13.28
CA ILE A 2 24.80 -7.68 -11.85
C ILE A 2 23.38 -7.09 -11.70
N LEU A 3 22.91 -6.32 -12.69
CA LEU A 3 21.60 -5.67 -12.67
C LEU A 3 20.42 -6.65 -12.61
N PHE A 4 20.44 -7.73 -13.40
CA PHE A 4 19.35 -8.72 -13.39
C PHE A 4 19.40 -9.67 -12.18
N GLY A 5 20.60 -9.95 -11.65
CA GLY A 5 20.78 -10.84 -10.50
C GLY A 5 20.10 -10.31 -9.24
N GLY A 6 20.17 -8.98 -9.00
CA GLY A 6 19.55 -8.34 -7.83
C GLY A 6 18.02 -8.42 -7.82
N GLU A 7 17.38 -8.28 -8.98
CA GLU A 7 15.91 -8.35 -9.10
C GLU A 7 15.40 -9.80 -8.92
N ILE A 8 16.13 -10.78 -9.45
CA ILE A 8 15.83 -12.20 -9.24
C ILE A 8 16.01 -12.57 -7.75
N TYR A 9 17.04 -12.04 -7.08
CA TYR A 9 17.27 -12.28 -5.66
C TYR A 9 16.19 -11.66 -4.76
N LYS A 10 15.73 -10.44 -5.08
CA LYS A 10 14.59 -9.80 -4.37
C LYS A 10 13.32 -10.62 -4.45
N LYS A 11 12.97 -11.16 -5.62
CA LYS A 11 11.80 -12.05 -5.77
C LYS A 11 11.92 -13.34 -4.96
N LYS A 12 13.11 -13.91 -4.84
CA LYS A 12 13.33 -15.17 -4.12
C LYS A 12 13.22 -15.03 -2.59
N HIS A 13 13.41 -13.83 -2.06
CA HIS A 13 13.31 -13.50 -0.63
C HIS A 13 12.10 -12.62 -0.27
N ALA A 14 11.22 -12.32 -1.22
CA ALA A 14 9.97 -11.67 -0.92
C ALA A 14 9.12 -12.63 -0.07
N GLN A 15 8.77 -12.22 1.15
CA GLN A 15 7.82 -12.97 1.96
C GLN A 15 6.47 -12.97 1.22
N ASN A 16 6.04 -14.15 0.77
CA ASN A 16 4.72 -14.34 0.17
C ASN A 16 3.66 -14.31 1.28
N LEU A 17 3.32 -13.11 1.75
CA LEU A 17 2.27 -12.93 2.74
C LEU A 17 0.92 -13.27 2.12
N ARG A 18 0.12 -14.02 2.88
CA ARG A 18 -1.24 -14.39 2.49
C ARG A 18 -2.23 -13.61 3.33
N ALA A 19 -3.14 -12.91 2.66
CA ALA A 19 -4.10 -12.03 3.28
C ALA A 19 -5.52 -12.44 2.96
N ILE A 20 -6.41 -12.37 3.95
CA ILE A 20 -7.85 -12.49 3.77
C ILE A 20 -8.43 -11.08 3.65
N VAL A 21 -9.35 -10.88 2.71
CA VAL A 21 -10.13 -9.65 2.55
C VAL A 21 -11.57 -9.95 2.94
N LEU A 22 -11.99 -9.42 4.09
CA LEU A 22 -13.33 -9.56 4.64
C LEU A 22 -14.12 -8.26 4.48
N CYS A 23 -15.09 -8.22 3.57
CA CYS A 23 -15.93 -7.05 3.36
C CYS A 23 -17.41 -7.41 3.49
N VAL A 24 -18.06 -6.90 4.54
CA VAL A 24 -19.50 -7.15 4.81
C VAL A 24 -20.43 -6.34 3.90
N ASN A 25 -19.87 -5.41 3.10
CA ASN A 25 -20.64 -4.54 2.20
C ASN A 25 -21.04 -5.23 0.89
N GLY A 26 -20.72 -6.52 0.73
CA GLY A 26 -21.11 -7.34 -0.43
C GLY A 26 -19.96 -7.66 -1.39
N VAL A 27 -20.25 -8.53 -2.36
CA VAL A 27 -19.26 -9.12 -3.28
C VAL A 27 -18.58 -8.09 -4.18
N SER A 28 -19.30 -7.08 -4.65
CA SER A 28 -18.73 -6.03 -5.51
C SER A 28 -17.69 -5.19 -4.74
N SER A 29 -18.05 -4.75 -3.54
CA SER A 29 -17.15 -3.99 -2.66
C SER A 29 -15.93 -4.80 -2.24
N SER A 30 -16.09 -6.10 -1.95
CA SER A 30 -14.96 -6.98 -1.61
C SER A 30 -13.98 -7.12 -2.78
N LEU A 31 -14.48 -7.24 -4.01
CA LEU A 31 -13.65 -7.35 -5.20
C LEU A 31 -12.85 -6.06 -5.48
N ILE A 32 -13.49 -4.90 -5.32
CA ILE A 32 -12.83 -3.59 -5.47
C ILE A 32 -11.75 -3.40 -4.41
N MET A 33 -12.07 -3.70 -3.15
CA MET A 33 -11.14 -3.62 -2.02
C MET A 33 -9.93 -4.53 -2.26
N ARG A 34 -10.16 -5.78 -2.66
CA ARG A 34 -9.08 -6.70 -3.06
C ARG A 34 -8.24 -6.11 -4.17
N LYS A 35 -8.86 -5.58 -5.22
CA LYS A 35 -8.09 -5.05 -6.37
C LYS A 35 -7.20 -3.87 -5.97
N ARG A 36 -7.65 -3.02 -5.04
CA ARG A 36 -6.82 -1.95 -4.47
C ARG A 36 -5.65 -2.50 -3.67
N LEU A 37 -5.91 -3.48 -2.80
CA LEU A 37 -4.86 -4.12 -2.00
C LEU A 37 -3.82 -4.84 -2.87
N GLU A 38 -4.24 -5.52 -3.95
CA GLU A 38 -3.34 -6.10 -4.96
C GLU A 38 -2.45 -5.03 -5.61
N ASN A 39 -3.00 -3.84 -5.90
CA ASN A 39 -2.23 -2.74 -6.47
C ASN A 39 -1.26 -2.10 -5.44
N MET A 40 -1.62 -2.10 -4.15
CA MET A 40 -0.78 -1.57 -3.07
C MET A 40 0.33 -2.55 -2.69
N PHE A 41 0.04 -3.84 -2.68
CA PHE A 41 0.94 -4.90 -2.23
C PHE A 41 1.00 -6.04 -3.26
N PRO A 42 1.69 -5.83 -4.40
CA PRO A 42 1.70 -6.78 -5.51
C PRO A 42 2.40 -8.12 -5.18
N ASN A 43 3.19 -8.16 -4.10
CA ASN A 43 3.88 -9.37 -3.64
C ASN A 43 3.08 -10.15 -2.59
N MET A 44 1.84 -9.76 -2.30
CA MET A 44 0.94 -10.48 -1.40
C MET A 44 -0.08 -11.29 -2.18
N THR A 45 -0.54 -12.40 -1.58
CA THR A 45 -1.65 -13.21 -2.12
C THR A 45 -2.92 -12.88 -1.35
N PHE A 46 -4.03 -12.62 -2.05
CA PHE A 46 -5.30 -12.23 -1.45
C PHE A 46 -6.40 -13.27 -1.67
N LEU A 47 -7.05 -13.68 -0.59
CA LEU A 47 -8.24 -14.53 -0.59
C LEU A 47 -9.47 -13.70 -0.18
N LEU A 48 -10.57 -13.81 -0.91
CA LEU A 48 -11.82 -13.16 -0.53
C LEU A 48 -12.57 -13.98 0.50
N SER A 49 -13.14 -13.29 1.49
CA SER A 49 -14.16 -13.81 2.41
C SER A 49 -15.35 -12.86 2.46
N THR A 50 -16.56 -13.40 2.48
CA THR A 50 -17.80 -12.60 2.51
C THR A 50 -18.44 -12.55 3.89
N ALA A 51 -18.17 -13.52 4.76
CA ALA A 51 -18.67 -13.53 6.13
C ALA A 51 -17.55 -13.75 7.15
N SER A 52 -17.73 -13.21 8.35
CA SER A 52 -16.81 -13.46 9.47
C SER A 52 -16.79 -14.95 9.85
N SER A 53 -17.92 -15.64 9.73
CA SER A 53 -18.03 -17.09 9.96
C SER A 53 -17.18 -17.95 9.02
N ASP A 54 -16.83 -17.41 7.85
CA ASP A 54 -15.99 -18.14 6.89
C ASP A 54 -14.53 -18.20 7.38
N LEU A 55 -14.09 -17.27 8.24
CA LEU A 55 -12.72 -17.25 8.77
C LEU A 55 -12.43 -18.47 9.65
N ASP A 56 -13.43 -18.97 10.39
CA ASP A 56 -13.28 -20.15 11.26
C ASP A 56 -13.02 -21.44 10.46
N ASN A 57 -13.47 -21.47 9.21
CA ASN A 57 -13.27 -22.60 8.30
C ASN A 57 -11.91 -22.53 7.56
N ILE A 58 -11.20 -21.41 7.65
CA ILE A 58 -9.91 -21.23 6.98
C ILE A 58 -8.80 -21.60 7.99
N PRO A 59 -7.91 -22.54 7.64
CA PRO A 59 -6.86 -22.95 8.56
C PRO A 59 -5.99 -21.76 9.01
N ALA A 60 -5.79 -21.57 10.31
CA ALA A 60 -5.07 -20.41 10.84
C ALA A 60 -3.61 -20.30 10.31
N HIS A 61 -3.01 -21.38 9.82
CA HIS A 61 -1.68 -21.37 9.22
C HIS A 61 -1.69 -21.01 7.73
N SER A 62 -2.85 -20.82 7.10
CA SER A 62 -2.96 -20.53 5.68
C SER A 62 -2.94 -19.04 5.34
N TYR A 63 -2.92 -18.17 6.36
CA TYR A 63 -2.90 -16.72 6.21
C TYR A 63 -2.17 -16.02 7.37
N ASP A 64 -1.71 -14.82 7.08
CA ASP A 64 -0.87 -14.00 7.97
C ASP A 64 -1.61 -12.71 8.35
N ILE A 65 -2.44 -12.18 7.45
CA ILE A 65 -3.10 -10.89 7.56
C ILE A 65 -4.61 -11.03 7.31
N ILE A 66 -5.42 -10.24 8.01
CA ILE A 66 -6.82 -9.99 7.70
C ILE A 66 -7.01 -8.50 7.43
N PHE A 67 -7.54 -8.16 6.26
CA PHE A 67 -8.10 -6.85 5.96
C PHE A 67 -9.61 -6.92 6.14
N SER A 68 -10.19 -6.00 6.89
CA SER A 68 -11.64 -6.00 7.08
C SER A 68 -12.27 -4.62 7.10
N THR A 69 -13.52 -4.54 6.68
CA THR A 69 -14.36 -3.34 6.86
C THR A 69 -15.01 -3.28 8.23
N VAL A 70 -14.89 -4.32 9.05
CA VAL A 70 -15.44 -4.40 10.41
C VAL A 70 -14.42 -5.04 11.35
N PRO A 71 -14.45 -4.72 12.65
CA PRO A 71 -13.61 -5.42 13.62
C PRO A 71 -13.99 -6.90 13.69
N VAL A 72 -12.98 -7.77 13.85
CA VAL A 72 -13.14 -9.21 14.07
C VAL A 72 -12.21 -9.70 15.16
N MET A 73 -12.63 -10.72 15.92
CA MET A 73 -11.79 -11.36 16.92
C MET A 73 -10.81 -12.29 16.23
N THR A 74 -9.50 -12.04 16.37
CA THR A 74 -8.46 -12.86 15.75
C THR A 74 -7.12 -12.64 16.44
N ASP A 75 -6.29 -13.68 16.46
CA ASP A 75 -4.89 -13.61 16.91
C ASP A 75 -3.94 -13.16 15.80
N LYS A 76 -4.45 -12.96 14.58
CA LYS A 76 -3.69 -12.52 13.41
C LYS A 76 -3.66 -11.00 13.32
N LYS A 77 -2.77 -10.47 12.46
CA LYS A 77 -2.71 -9.03 12.18
C LYS A 77 -3.99 -8.60 11.45
N LEU A 78 -4.82 -7.81 12.12
CA LEU A 78 -6.05 -7.24 11.59
C LEU A 78 -5.83 -5.77 11.22
N TYR A 79 -6.17 -5.42 9.98
CA TYR A 79 -6.25 -4.04 9.51
C TYR A 79 -7.69 -3.71 9.16
N VAL A 80 -8.32 -2.88 9.99
CA VAL A 80 -9.66 -2.36 9.73
C VAL A 80 -9.54 -1.12 8.84
N MET A 81 -10.19 -1.15 7.69
CA MET A 81 -10.16 -0.07 6.70
C MET A 81 -11.52 0.07 6.01
N SER A 82 -11.81 1.24 5.49
CA SER A 82 -13.01 1.44 4.68
C SER A 82 -12.93 0.66 3.36
N ALA A 83 -14.08 0.30 2.77
CA ALA A 83 -14.10 -0.37 1.46
C ALA A 83 -13.55 0.54 0.33
N PHE A 84 -13.60 1.85 0.56
CA PHE A 84 -13.16 2.89 -0.36
C PHE A 84 -12.27 3.88 0.38
N PRO A 85 -11.04 3.48 0.75
CA PRO A 85 -10.14 4.36 1.47
C PRO A 85 -9.80 5.58 0.64
N ASP A 86 -9.65 6.71 1.33
CA ASP A 86 -9.04 7.89 0.74
C ASP A 86 -7.51 7.75 0.70
N ILE A 87 -6.85 8.75 0.14
CA ILE A 87 -5.40 8.74 -0.08
C ILE A 87 -4.63 8.72 1.25
N GLU A 88 -5.17 9.37 2.29
CA GLU A 88 -4.54 9.45 3.60
C GLU A 88 -4.63 8.08 4.29
N GLU A 89 -5.82 7.48 4.29
CA GLU A 89 -6.07 6.13 4.80
C GLU A 89 -5.18 5.09 4.10
N GLU A 90 -5.09 5.11 2.76
CA GLU A 90 -4.19 4.22 2.01
C GLU A 90 -2.72 4.39 2.41
N THR A 91 -2.29 5.63 2.65
CA THR A 91 -0.90 5.94 3.01
C THR A 91 -0.56 5.44 4.42
N ILE A 92 -1.48 5.64 5.37
CA ILE A 92 -1.34 5.14 6.74
C ILE A 92 -1.28 3.62 6.72
N LEU A 93 -2.22 2.97 6.04
CA LEU A 93 -2.28 1.50 5.92
C LEU A 93 -1.01 0.94 5.30
N TYR A 94 -0.52 1.53 4.21
CA TYR A 94 0.70 1.10 3.54
C TYR A 94 1.92 1.17 4.45
N ASN A 95 2.10 2.30 5.14
CA ASN A 95 3.24 2.49 6.04
C ASN A 95 3.17 1.54 7.24
N GLN A 96 1.99 1.34 7.82
CA GLN A 96 1.79 0.45 8.95
C GLN A 96 2.18 -1.00 8.59
N ILE A 97 1.67 -1.51 7.46
CA ILE A 97 1.96 -2.87 7.00
C ILE A 97 3.42 -3.02 6.61
N SER A 98 3.99 -2.01 5.93
CA SER A 98 5.41 -2.03 5.56
C SER A 98 6.31 -2.10 6.78
N GLN A 99 5.93 -1.43 7.87
CA GLN A 99 6.66 -1.49 9.14
C GLN A 99 6.44 -2.83 9.87
N ASP A 100 5.19 -3.29 9.98
CA ASP A 100 4.83 -4.54 10.67
C ASP A 100 5.53 -5.77 10.07
N PHE A 101 5.72 -5.79 8.75
CA PHE A 101 6.26 -6.93 8.00
C PHE A 101 7.63 -6.67 7.36
N ASN A 102 8.27 -5.54 7.67
CA ASN A 102 9.56 -5.12 7.09
C ASN A 102 9.59 -5.25 5.55
N LEU A 103 8.52 -4.83 4.88
CA LEU A 103 8.37 -5.06 3.44
C LEU A 103 9.42 -4.26 2.65
N PRO A 104 9.99 -4.85 1.60
CA PRO A 104 10.85 -4.12 0.68
C PRO A 104 10.01 -3.12 -0.12
N GLY A 105 10.27 -1.83 0.09
CA GLY A 105 9.53 -0.74 -0.54
C GLY A 105 10.00 0.62 -0.05
N PHE A 106 9.52 1.68 -0.70
CA PHE A 106 9.77 3.03 -0.23
C PHE A 106 8.76 3.38 0.86
N TYR A 107 9.22 3.83 2.02
CA TYR A 107 8.36 4.49 3.01
C TYR A 107 7.65 5.66 2.31
N LYS A 108 6.31 5.75 2.47
CA LYS A 108 5.51 6.80 1.84
C LYS A 108 5.23 7.90 2.89
N PRO A 109 6.13 8.89 3.07
CA PRO A 109 5.90 9.94 4.05
C PRO A 109 4.64 10.74 3.70
N SER A 110 3.88 11.15 4.72
CA SER A 110 2.79 12.10 4.52
C SER A 110 3.36 13.48 4.16
N ALA A 111 2.60 14.30 3.42
CA ALA A 111 3.01 15.67 3.11
C ALA A 111 3.36 16.49 4.36
N GLN A 112 2.67 16.24 5.48
CA GLN A 112 2.97 16.88 6.76
C GLN A 112 4.32 16.44 7.33
N ALA A 113 4.69 15.17 7.20
CA ALA A 113 5.99 14.67 7.63
C ALA A 113 7.11 15.33 6.81
N ILE A 114 6.93 15.45 5.49
CA ILE A 114 7.88 16.15 4.62
C ILE A 114 7.99 17.62 5.03
N LEU A 115 6.85 18.31 5.16
CA LEU A 115 6.83 19.73 5.51
C LEU A 115 7.54 19.99 6.84
N ARG A 116 7.28 19.17 7.87
CA ARG A 116 7.97 19.28 9.17
C ARG A 116 9.47 19.02 9.08
N ALA A 117 9.91 18.12 8.20
CA ALA A 117 11.32 17.81 8.04
C ALA A 117 12.10 18.96 7.39
N ILE A 118 11.47 19.69 6.45
CA ILE A 118 12.11 20.80 5.73
C ILE A 118 11.92 22.16 6.42
N GLU A 119 10.86 22.33 7.22
CA GLU A 119 10.49 23.59 7.89
C GLU A 119 11.65 24.26 8.65
N PRO A 120 12.54 23.54 9.36
CA PRO A 120 13.68 24.17 10.04
C PRO A 120 14.76 24.76 9.11
N TYR A 121 14.73 24.42 7.82
CA TYR A 121 15.78 24.74 6.85
C TYR A 121 15.31 25.67 5.72
N VAL A 122 14.04 26.10 5.73
CA VAL A 122 13.45 26.89 4.64
C VAL A 122 12.63 28.07 5.16
N ASP A 123 12.78 29.23 4.52
CA ASP A 123 11.92 30.39 4.76
C ASP A 123 10.62 30.26 3.97
N ILE A 124 9.51 30.08 4.68
CA ILE A 124 8.18 30.01 4.07
C ILE A 124 7.66 31.44 3.86
N LYS A 125 7.24 31.77 2.63
CA LYS A 125 6.64 33.08 2.30
C LYS A 125 5.46 33.38 3.23
N SER A 126 5.36 34.63 3.69
CA SER A 126 4.34 35.08 4.66
C SER A 126 2.89 34.90 4.21
N ASN A 127 2.64 34.82 2.89
CA ASN A 127 1.32 34.58 2.32
C ASN A 127 0.99 33.09 2.10
N ALA A 128 1.92 32.18 2.38
CA ALA A 128 1.74 30.75 2.19
C ALA A 128 1.33 30.08 3.51
N THR A 129 0.18 29.41 3.50
CA THR A 129 -0.31 28.65 4.65
C THR A 129 0.24 27.22 4.62
N LYS A 130 0.56 26.64 5.78
CA LYS A 130 0.94 25.21 5.91
C LYS A 130 -0.03 24.29 5.16
N LYS A 131 -1.34 24.52 5.28
CA LYS A 131 -2.38 23.76 4.57
C LYS A 131 -2.25 23.81 3.05
N GLN A 132 -1.87 24.96 2.48
CA GLN A 132 -1.64 25.10 1.04
C GLN A 132 -0.41 24.30 0.61
N LEU A 133 0.68 24.38 1.38
CA LEU A 133 1.91 23.63 1.12
C LEU A 133 1.68 22.11 1.20
N THR A 134 1.03 21.64 2.27
CA THR A 134 0.66 20.23 2.42
C THR A 134 -0.15 19.73 1.22
N ARG A 135 -1.16 20.50 0.79
CA ARG A 135 -1.98 20.16 -0.39
C ARG A 135 -1.16 20.08 -1.69
N ILE A 136 -0.19 20.97 -1.88
CA ILE A 136 0.69 20.96 -3.07
C ILE A 136 1.58 19.71 -3.05
N ILE A 137 2.17 19.41 -1.89
CA ILE A 137 3.03 18.24 -1.70
C ILE A 137 2.22 16.96 -1.92
N ASP A 138 1.04 16.82 -1.31
CA ASP A 138 0.15 15.66 -1.51
C ASP A 138 -0.23 15.49 -2.97
N ARG A 139 -0.55 16.58 -3.67
CA ARG A 139 -0.86 16.53 -5.10
C ARG A 139 0.34 16.02 -5.90
N LYS A 140 1.57 16.38 -5.54
CA LYS A 140 2.78 15.93 -6.24
C LYS A 140 3.13 14.47 -5.92
N LEU A 141 3.04 14.06 -4.64
CA LEU A 141 3.32 12.69 -4.20
C LEU A 141 2.35 11.67 -4.80
N ASN A 142 1.09 12.05 -5.00
CA ASN A 142 0.04 11.12 -5.45
C ASN A 142 -0.24 11.19 -6.97
N ASN A 143 0.44 12.06 -7.73
CA ASN A 143 0.24 12.14 -9.17
C ASN A 143 1.01 11.01 -9.89
N LYS A 144 0.38 9.85 -10.04
CA LYS A 144 0.94 8.66 -10.73
C LYS A 144 1.22 8.83 -12.24
N LYS A 145 1.07 10.03 -12.82
CA LYS A 145 0.85 10.19 -14.27
C LYS A 145 2.02 10.75 -15.10
N THR A 146 3.28 10.72 -14.65
CA THR A 146 4.35 11.28 -15.53
C THR A 146 5.73 10.64 -15.45
N GLU A 147 6.12 9.95 -14.37
CA GLU A 147 7.46 9.33 -14.31
C GLU A 147 7.55 7.93 -14.91
N SER A 148 6.46 7.15 -14.92
CA SER A 148 6.46 5.83 -15.57
C SER A 148 6.51 5.90 -17.10
N GLU A 149 6.07 7.01 -17.72
CA GLU A 149 6.22 7.23 -19.17
C GLU A 149 7.59 7.80 -19.54
N ALA A 150 8.30 8.46 -18.61
CA ALA A 150 9.61 9.05 -18.89
C ALA A 150 10.80 8.10 -18.67
N LEU A 151 10.62 7.07 -17.83
CA LEU A 151 11.65 6.03 -17.57
C LEU A 151 11.36 4.69 -18.26
N GLY A 152 10.27 4.61 -19.00
CA GLY A 152 9.88 3.44 -19.78
C GLY A 152 10.65 3.30 -21.08
N VAL A 153 11.99 3.25 -21.04
CA VAL A 153 12.70 2.53 -22.09
C VAL A 153 12.41 1.05 -21.83
N MET A 154 11.51 0.46 -22.61
CA MET A 154 11.17 -0.95 -22.43
C MET A 154 12.38 -1.78 -22.90
N LEU A 155 12.68 -2.87 -22.20
CA LEU A 155 13.77 -3.77 -22.61
C LEU A 155 13.55 -4.34 -24.03
N SER A 156 12.29 -4.38 -24.49
CA SER A 156 11.92 -4.70 -25.87
C SER A 156 12.53 -3.76 -26.90
N ASP A 157 12.74 -2.50 -26.53
CA ASP A 157 13.23 -1.45 -27.43
C ASP A 157 14.76 -1.53 -27.61
N LEU A 158 15.44 -2.32 -26.80
CA LEU A 158 16.89 -2.59 -26.85
C LEU A 158 17.24 -3.92 -27.52
N LEU A 159 16.24 -4.72 -27.89
CA LEU A 159 16.39 -6.06 -28.49
C LEU A 159 15.94 -6.11 -29.96
N THR A 160 15.64 -4.96 -30.55
CA THR A 160 15.42 -4.78 -32.01
C THR A 160 16.50 -3.85 -32.55
#